data_AF-A0A0F6W6N5-F1
#
_entry.id   AF-A0A0F6W6N5-F1
#
_cell.length_a   1.000
_cell.length_b   1.000
_cell.length_c   1.000
_cell.angle_alpha   90.00
_cell.angle_beta   90.00
_cell.angle_gamma   90.00
#
_symmetry.space_group_name_H-M   'P 1'
#
loop_
_entity.id
_entity.type
_entity.pdbx_description
1 polymer ?
#
loop_
_entity_poly.entity_id
_entity_poly.type
_entity_poly.pdbx_seq_one_letter_code
_entity_poly.pdbx_strand_id
1 'polypeptide(L)'
;MRQSVLLAFSLLSLAACGDDDAPVHHEEGACGDIVDVCHDVDTGTGAIAECHDLGHAGDVAACEPRRDECVALCTAARTDAGSSEEVDAGSHHEDVDGGPPDLCDELGSLCHAYDTGSGPAHECHEVGHAGDLAACQAVETMCRATCSGDAGAHDH
;
A
#
# COMPACT_ATOMS: atom_id res chain seq x y z
N MET A 1 -55.63 -43.86 21.07
CA MET A 1 -54.21 -44.21 21.28
C MET A 1 -53.43 -43.35 20.27
N ARG A 2 -53.04 -42.10 20.51
CA ARG A 2 -52.03 -41.53 21.44
C ARG A 2 -50.68 -42.24 21.36
N GLN A 3 -49.80 -41.75 20.48
CA GLN A 3 -48.36 -41.69 20.75
C GLN A 3 -47.73 -40.52 19.99
N SER A 4 -47.45 -39.48 20.76
CA SER A 4 -46.63 -38.34 20.43
C SER A 4 -45.18 -38.79 20.31
N VAL A 5 -44.48 -38.43 19.24
CA VAL A 5 -43.02 -38.45 19.20
C VAL A 5 -42.56 -37.01 18.96
N LEU A 6 -42.24 -36.36 20.08
CA LEU A 6 -41.47 -35.13 20.14
C LEU A 6 -40.03 -35.47 19.73
N LEU A 7 -39.64 -35.12 18.51
CA LEU A 7 -38.23 -35.03 18.15
C LEU A 7 -37.79 -33.59 18.41
N ALA A 8 -37.20 -33.40 19.59
CA ALA A 8 -36.38 -32.26 19.92
C ALA A 8 -35.15 -32.27 19.01
N PHE A 9 -35.12 -31.39 18.01
CA PHE A 9 -33.92 -31.14 17.24
C PHE A 9 -33.09 -30.07 17.96
N SER A 10 -31.93 -30.52 18.41
CA SER A 10 -30.92 -29.80 19.15
C SER A 10 -30.54 -28.47 18.48
N LEU A 11 -30.65 -27.40 19.26
CA LEU A 11 -29.86 -26.19 19.10
C LEU A 11 -28.39 -26.56 19.37
N LEU A 12 -27.58 -26.70 18.33
CA LEU A 12 -26.13 -26.84 18.48
C LEU A 12 -25.40 -25.98 17.43
N SER A 13 -25.01 -24.81 17.93
CA SER A 13 -23.82 -24.00 17.63
C SER A 13 -23.05 -24.23 16.33
N LEU A 14 -23.02 -23.21 15.46
CA LEU A 14 -21.77 -22.66 14.94
C LEU A 14 -21.88 -21.14 14.90
N ALA A 15 -21.16 -20.47 15.81
CA ALA A 15 -20.70 -19.12 15.58
C ALA A 15 -19.72 -19.20 14.40
N ALA A 16 -20.17 -18.80 13.22
CA ALA A 16 -19.28 -18.62 12.08
C ALA A 16 -18.43 -17.39 12.38
N CYS A 17 -17.12 -17.61 12.29
CA CYS A 17 -16.02 -16.68 12.49
C CYS A 17 -16.30 -15.33 11.83
N GLY A 18 -16.11 -14.25 12.57
CA GLY A 18 -15.80 -12.98 11.91
C GLY A 18 -14.45 -13.16 11.23
N ASP A 19 -14.41 -12.89 9.94
CA ASP A 19 -13.15 -12.67 9.23
C ASP A 19 -12.57 -11.39 9.83
N ASP A 20 -11.73 -11.56 10.84
CA ASP A 20 -10.79 -10.54 11.28
C ASP A 20 -9.98 -10.15 10.03
N ASP A 21 -10.33 -9.01 9.44
CA ASP A 21 -9.41 -8.08 8.78
C ASP A 21 -8.35 -7.68 9.82
N ALA A 22 -7.54 -8.65 10.22
CA ALA A 22 -6.25 -8.35 10.81
C ALA A 22 -5.53 -7.60 9.69
N PRO A 23 -5.10 -6.34 9.93
CA PRO A 23 -4.25 -5.66 8.96
C PRO A 23 -3.18 -6.66 8.55
N VAL A 24 -3.09 -6.93 7.25
CA VAL A 24 -1.90 -7.52 6.66
C VAL A 24 -0.81 -6.49 6.92
N HIS A 25 -0.30 -6.49 8.15
CA HIS A 25 1.04 -6.09 8.43
C HIS A 25 1.82 -6.84 7.37
N HIS A 26 2.29 -6.11 6.36
CA HIS A 26 3.47 -6.51 5.64
C HIS A 26 4.44 -6.75 6.79
N GLU A 27 4.57 -8.01 7.20
CA GLU A 27 5.65 -8.37 8.08
C GLU A 27 6.83 -7.82 7.34
N GLU A 28 7.46 -6.79 7.90
CA GLU A 28 8.71 -6.23 7.44
C GLU A 28 9.68 -7.40 7.51
N GLY A 29 9.60 -8.26 6.49
CA GLY A 29 10.48 -9.39 6.32
C GLY A 29 11.87 -8.80 6.29
N ALA A 30 12.88 -9.63 6.52
CA ALA A 30 14.26 -9.16 6.59
C ALA A 30 14.77 -8.41 5.33
N CYS A 31 13.92 -8.26 4.30
CA CYS A 31 14.13 -7.70 2.98
C CYS A 31 13.19 -6.54 2.62
N GLY A 32 12.25 -6.16 3.51
CA GLY A 32 11.31 -5.06 3.23
C GLY A 32 12.01 -3.74 2.95
N ASP A 33 13.14 -3.51 3.61
CA ASP A 33 13.95 -2.31 3.41
C ASP A 33 14.56 -2.19 2.01
N ILE A 34 14.71 -3.30 1.27
CA ILE A 34 15.13 -3.24 -0.13
C ILE A 34 14.03 -2.60 -0.97
N VAL A 35 12.78 -3.01 -0.80
CA VAL A 35 11.64 -2.44 -1.53
C VAL A 35 11.55 -0.94 -1.21
N ASP A 36 11.59 -0.56 0.06
CA ASP A 36 11.48 0.84 0.48
C ASP A 36 12.57 1.74 -0.12
N VAL A 37 13.80 1.23 -0.25
CA VAL A 37 14.91 2.02 -0.81
C VAL A 37 14.90 2.03 -2.34
N CYS A 38 14.40 0.98 -2.99
CA CYS A 38 14.44 0.82 -4.44
C CYS A 38 13.19 1.34 -5.16
N HIS A 39 12.02 1.38 -4.51
CA HIS A 39 10.73 1.64 -5.14
C HIS A 39 10.70 2.92 -6.00
N ASP A 40 11.25 4.02 -5.49
CA ASP A 40 11.26 5.31 -6.19
C ASP A 40 12.19 5.36 -7.42
N VAL A 41 13.17 4.45 -7.51
CA VAL A 41 14.21 4.45 -8.55
C VAL A 41 14.16 3.24 -9.46
N ASP A 42 13.25 2.31 -9.19
CA ASP A 42 13.02 1.18 -10.07
C ASP A 42 12.31 1.62 -11.35
N THR A 43 12.92 1.28 -12.49
CA THR A 43 12.36 1.54 -13.82
C THR A 43 11.73 0.28 -14.42
N GLY A 44 11.64 -0.80 -13.65
CA GLY A 44 11.13 -2.11 -14.03
C GLY A 44 12.12 -2.93 -14.87
N THR A 45 13.40 -2.51 -14.98
CA THR A 45 14.44 -3.28 -15.67
C THR A 45 15.81 -3.16 -15.02
N GLY A 46 16.68 -4.14 -15.27
CA GLY A 46 18.08 -4.13 -14.82
C GLY A 46 18.27 -4.52 -13.36
N ALA A 47 19.43 -4.15 -12.80
CA ALA A 47 19.84 -4.61 -11.48
C ALA A 47 18.99 -4.03 -10.33
N ILE A 48 18.42 -2.82 -10.49
CA ILE A 48 17.49 -2.23 -9.50
C ILE A 48 16.20 -3.06 -9.45
N ALA A 49 15.59 -3.34 -10.61
CA ALA A 49 14.39 -4.16 -10.69
C ALA A 49 14.60 -5.56 -10.10
N GLU A 50 15.75 -6.19 -10.37
CA GLU A 50 16.07 -7.49 -9.76
C GLU A 50 16.14 -7.42 -8.22
N CYS A 51 16.66 -6.33 -7.66
CA CYS A 51 16.70 -6.10 -6.22
C CYS A 51 15.32 -5.78 -5.64
N HIS A 52 14.54 -4.95 -6.33
CA HIS A 52 13.15 -4.61 -6.00
C HIS A 52 12.28 -5.88 -5.94
N ASP A 53 12.32 -6.69 -6.98
CA ASP A 53 11.60 -7.96 -7.06
C ASP A 53 12.02 -8.94 -5.96
N LEU A 54 13.31 -8.99 -5.63
CA LEU A 54 13.84 -9.82 -4.55
C LEU A 54 13.29 -9.38 -3.18
N GLY A 55 13.09 -8.07 -2.97
CA GLY A 55 12.43 -7.53 -1.80
C GLY A 55 10.96 -7.96 -1.70
N HIS A 56 10.19 -7.84 -2.79
CA HIS A 56 8.79 -8.28 -2.84
C HIS A 56 8.61 -9.80 -2.69
N ALA A 57 9.58 -10.61 -3.14
CA ALA A 57 9.50 -12.05 -3.03
C ALA A 57 9.51 -12.54 -1.56
N GLY A 58 10.07 -11.76 -0.62
CA GLY A 58 10.08 -12.08 0.81
C GLY A 58 10.94 -13.30 1.20
N ASP A 59 11.68 -13.89 0.26
CA ASP A 59 12.56 -15.04 0.52
C ASP A 59 13.86 -14.58 1.19
N VAL A 60 13.86 -14.59 2.52
CA VAL A 60 15.02 -14.20 3.34
C VAL A 60 16.29 -14.97 2.97
N ALA A 61 16.19 -16.25 2.59
CA ALA A 61 17.37 -17.04 2.24
C ALA A 61 18.01 -16.60 0.92
N ALA A 62 17.20 -16.10 -0.01
CA ALA A 62 17.68 -15.55 -1.29
C ALA A 62 18.16 -14.09 -1.15
N CYS A 63 17.49 -13.32 -0.31
CA CYS A 63 17.70 -11.89 -0.16
C CYS A 63 18.86 -11.53 0.78
N GLU A 64 18.98 -12.17 1.94
CA GLU A 64 19.99 -11.80 2.95
C GLU A 64 21.42 -11.72 2.41
N PRO A 65 21.88 -12.64 1.53
CA PRO A 65 23.22 -12.54 0.93
C PRO A 65 23.42 -11.36 -0.02
N ARG A 66 22.35 -10.76 -0.55
CA ARG A 66 22.37 -9.67 -1.54
C ARG A 66 21.88 -8.34 -0.98
N ARG A 67 21.38 -8.32 0.25
CA ARG A 67 20.70 -7.17 0.85
C ARG A 67 21.55 -5.91 0.83
N ASP A 68 22.78 -5.97 1.32
CA ASP A 68 23.69 -4.82 1.36
C ASP A 68 24.05 -4.31 -0.05
N GLU A 69 24.22 -5.22 -1.01
CA GLU A 69 24.47 -4.85 -2.41
C GLU A 69 23.26 -4.10 -3.00
N CYS A 70 22.06 -4.63 -2.80
CA CYS A 70 20.82 -4.04 -3.29
C CYS A 70 20.55 -2.66 -2.67
N VAL A 71 20.68 -2.52 -1.36
CA VAL A 71 20.49 -1.22 -0.67
C VAL A 71 21.49 -0.19 -1.18
N ALA A 72 22.76 -0.56 -1.36
CA ALA A 72 23.78 0.34 -1.88
C ALA A 72 23.49 0.79 -3.32
N LEU A 73 23.05 -0.14 -4.17
CA LEU A 73 22.73 0.12 -5.57
C LEU A 73 21.56 1.10 -5.70
N CYS A 74 20.47 0.87 -4.97
CA CYS A 74 19.31 1.74 -4.99
C CYS A 74 19.57 3.11 -4.34
N THR A 75 20.37 3.18 -3.28
CA THR A 75 20.79 4.46 -2.66
C THR A 75 21.63 5.31 -3.61
N ALA A 76 22.55 4.69 -4.35
CA ALA A 76 23.35 5.37 -5.36
C ALA A 76 22.44 5.92 -6.47
N ALA A 77 21.50 5.13 -6.96
CA ALA A 77 20.56 5.55 -7.99
C ALA A 77 19.69 6.75 -7.55
N ARG A 78 19.25 6.79 -6.28
CA ARG A 78 18.53 7.95 -5.72
C ARG A 78 19.38 9.21 -5.71
N THR A 79 20.67 9.06 -5.37
CA THR A 79 21.62 10.18 -5.35
C THR A 79 21.86 10.70 -6.76
N ASP A 80 22.00 9.81 -7.74
CA ASP A 80 22.21 10.16 -9.14
C ASP A 80 20.95 10.77 -9.79
N ALA A 81 19.76 10.30 -9.42
CA ALA A 81 18.48 10.86 -9.86
C ALA A 81 18.24 12.29 -9.35
N GLY A 82 18.93 12.69 -8.27
CA GLY A 82 18.77 13.99 -7.62
C GLY A 82 19.97 14.94 -7.74
N SER A 83 20.98 14.64 -8.56
CA SER A 83 22.11 15.55 -8.80
C SER A 83 22.00 16.33 -10.11
N SER A 84 20.82 16.91 -10.37
CA SER A 84 20.87 18.28 -10.91
C SER A 84 21.10 19.16 -9.71
N GLU A 85 22.23 19.87 -9.66
CA GLU A 85 22.49 20.96 -8.72
C GLU A 85 21.43 22.07 -8.89
N GLU A 86 20.19 21.81 -8.52
CA GLU A 86 19.26 22.83 -8.11
C GLU A 86 19.75 23.24 -6.73
N VAL A 87 20.52 24.32 -6.76
CA VAL A 87 20.82 25.19 -5.63
C VAL A 87 19.68 25.08 -4.63
N ASP A 88 20.02 24.56 -3.44
CA ASP A 88 19.20 24.61 -2.24
C ASP A 88 18.72 26.06 -2.03
N ALA A 89 17.56 26.35 -2.59
CA ALA A 89 16.71 27.44 -2.20
C ALA A 89 15.65 26.89 -1.25
N GLY A 90 16.11 26.23 -0.18
CA GLY A 90 15.34 25.93 1.02
C GLY A 90 13.95 25.38 0.75
N SER A 91 13.85 24.11 0.37
CA SER A 91 12.69 23.34 0.81
C SER A 91 12.89 23.02 2.28
N HIS A 92 12.76 24.06 3.10
CA HIS A 92 12.10 23.87 4.36
C HIS A 92 10.76 23.23 4.00
N HIS A 93 10.67 21.90 4.20
CA HIS A 93 9.48 21.33 4.78
C HIS A 93 9.34 22.05 6.13
N GLU A 94 8.87 23.31 6.08
CA GLU A 94 8.15 23.85 7.19
C GLU A 94 7.04 22.82 7.33
N ASP A 95 7.09 22.06 8.42
CA ASP A 95 5.88 21.62 9.09
C ASP A 95 4.94 22.83 9.02
N VAL A 96 4.07 22.87 8.01
CA VAL A 96 3.07 23.92 7.88
C VAL A 96 2.12 23.61 9.02
N ASP A 97 2.41 24.27 10.14
CA ASP A 97 1.65 24.22 11.38
C ASP A 97 0.15 24.29 11.07
N GLY A 98 -0.52 23.12 11.12
CA GLY A 98 -1.95 23.01 11.36
C GLY A 98 -2.91 23.41 10.24
N GLY A 99 -2.53 23.30 8.96
CA GLY A 99 -3.51 23.26 7.88
C GLY A 99 -4.24 21.89 7.87
N PRO A 100 -5.54 21.81 7.57
CA PRO A 100 -6.13 20.52 7.22
C PRO A 100 -5.34 19.93 6.03
N PRO A 101 -5.07 18.61 6.00
CA PRO A 101 -4.38 17.99 4.87
C PRO A 101 -5.08 18.41 3.60
N ASP A 102 -4.30 18.69 2.55
CA ASP A 102 -4.94 18.93 1.27
C ASP A 102 -5.68 17.67 0.84
N LEU A 103 -6.82 17.84 0.18
CA LEU A 103 -7.69 16.73 -0.18
C LEU A 103 -6.96 15.68 -1.05
N CYS A 104 -5.99 16.11 -1.85
CA CYS A 104 -5.25 15.23 -2.75
C CYS A 104 -4.28 14.33 -1.97
N ASP A 105 -3.52 14.90 -1.04
CA ASP A 105 -2.63 14.17 -0.14
C ASP A 105 -3.39 13.14 0.70
N GLU A 106 -4.57 13.52 1.21
CA GLU A 106 -5.43 12.60 1.96
C GLU A 106 -5.91 11.43 1.08
N LEU A 107 -6.37 11.72 -0.15
CA LEU A 107 -6.82 10.70 -1.09
C LEU A 107 -5.68 9.77 -1.54
N GLY A 108 -4.52 10.33 -1.89
CA GLY A 108 -3.35 9.55 -2.32
C GLY A 108 -2.87 8.61 -1.21
N SER A 109 -2.78 9.14 0.01
CA SER A 109 -2.40 8.35 1.20
C SER A 109 -3.42 7.27 1.54
N LEU A 110 -4.72 7.57 1.42
CA LEU A 110 -5.80 6.62 1.68
C LEU A 110 -5.75 5.43 0.70
N CYS A 111 -5.47 5.69 -0.58
CA CYS A 111 -5.41 4.65 -1.60
C CYS A 111 -4.10 3.87 -1.64
N HIS A 112 -3.03 4.38 -1.04
CA HIS A 112 -1.70 3.77 -1.09
C HIS A 112 -1.69 2.29 -0.68
N ALA A 113 -2.39 1.92 0.39
CA ALA A 113 -2.44 0.53 0.86
C ALA A 113 -3.25 -0.42 -0.05
N TYR A 114 -4.08 0.13 -0.94
CA TYR A 114 -4.96 -0.62 -1.85
C TYR A 114 -4.49 -0.57 -3.31
N ASP A 115 -3.46 0.22 -3.59
CA ASP A 115 -2.89 0.33 -4.92
C ASP A 115 -2.03 -0.90 -5.22
N THR A 116 -2.44 -1.66 -6.24
CA THR A 116 -1.71 -2.83 -6.74
C THR A 116 -0.95 -2.54 -8.05
N GLY A 117 -0.78 -1.25 -8.37
CA GLY A 117 -0.21 -0.74 -9.62
C GLY A 117 -1.20 -0.74 -10.79
N SER A 118 -2.48 -1.07 -10.55
CA SER A 118 -3.53 -1.01 -11.57
C SER A 118 -4.95 -0.99 -10.96
N GLY A 119 -5.95 -0.63 -11.77
CA GLY A 119 -7.36 -0.64 -11.39
C GLY A 119 -7.84 0.64 -10.69
N PRO A 120 -9.06 0.65 -10.14
CA PRO A 120 -9.68 1.87 -9.61
C PRO A 120 -8.93 2.50 -8.42
N ALA A 121 -8.30 1.68 -7.57
CA ALA A 121 -7.50 2.19 -6.44
C ALA A 121 -6.23 2.90 -6.95
N HIS A 122 -5.56 2.34 -7.95
CA HIS A 122 -4.42 2.97 -8.61
C HIS A 122 -4.79 4.30 -9.27
N GLU A 123 -5.90 4.35 -10.01
CA GLU A 123 -6.37 5.60 -10.63
C GLU A 123 -6.62 6.70 -9.59
N CYS A 124 -7.16 6.34 -8.41
CA CYS A 124 -7.35 7.27 -7.31
C CYS A 124 -6.05 7.69 -6.62
N HIS A 125 -5.12 6.75 -6.44
CA HIS A 125 -3.78 7.02 -5.91
C HIS A 125 -3.03 8.04 -6.79
N GLU A 126 -3.03 7.82 -8.11
CA GLU A 126 -2.39 8.71 -9.09
C GLU A 126 -3.03 10.10 -9.11
N VAL A 127 -4.37 10.20 -8.99
CA VAL A 127 -5.04 11.52 -8.88
C VAL A 127 -4.62 12.26 -7.61
N GLY A 128 -4.44 11.56 -6.49
CA GLY A 128 -3.90 12.13 -5.25
C GLY A 128 -2.49 12.69 -5.45
N HIS A 129 -1.60 11.93 -6.08
CA HIS A 129 -0.23 12.36 -6.36
C HIS A 129 -0.11 13.50 -7.39
N ALA A 130 -1.08 13.64 -8.29
CA ALA A 130 -1.07 14.72 -9.28
C ALA A 130 -1.26 16.14 -8.67
N GLY A 131 -1.80 16.25 -7.45
CA GLY A 131 -1.97 17.53 -6.73
C GLY A 131 -2.99 18.49 -7.35
N ASP A 132 -3.83 18.04 -8.31
CA ASP A 132 -4.90 18.86 -8.89
C ASP A 132 -6.15 18.81 -7.99
N LEU A 133 -6.30 19.83 -7.15
CA LEU A 133 -7.43 19.94 -6.22
C LEU A 133 -8.80 19.82 -6.91
N ALA A 134 -8.97 20.34 -8.13
CA ALA A 134 -10.25 20.25 -8.82
C ALA A 134 -10.54 18.81 -9.27
N ALA A 135 -9.52 18.09 -9.71
CA ALA A 135 -9.63 16.67 -10.02
C ALA A 135 -9.92 15.85 -8.76
N CYS A 136 -9.19 16.08 -7.66
CA CYS A 136 -9.39 15.41 -6.38
C CYS A 136 -10.83 15.60 -5.84
N GLN A 137 -11.35 16.83 -5.90
CA GLN A 137 -12.74 17.11 -5.52
C GLN A 137 -13.76 16.39 -6.41
N ALA A 138 -13.49 16.27 -7.70
CA ALA A 138 -14.39 15.60 -8.64
C ALA A 138 -14.49 14.09 -8.38
N VAL A 139 -13.42 13.46 -7.87
CA VAL A 139 -13.35 12.00 -7.65
C VAL A 139 -13.45 11.58 -6.18
N GLU A 140 -13.41 12.52 -5.22
CA GLU A 140 -13.29 12.25 -3.78
C GLU A 140 -14.24 11.15 -3.28
N THR A 141 -15.54 11.28 -3.55
CA THR A 141 -16.53 10.33 -3.02
C THR A 141 -16.31 8.91 -3.55
N MET A 142 -15.93 8.78 -4.81
CA MET A 142 -15.61 7.49 -5.41
C MET A 142 -14.32 6.92 -4.82
N CYS A 143 -13.25 7.73 -4.76
CA CYS A 143 -11.95 7.28 -4.27
C CYS A 143 -11.98 6.90 -2.80
N ARG A 144 -12.69 7.65 -1.95
CA ARG A 144 -12.88 7.26 -0.55
C ARG A 144 -13.59 5.92 -0.43
N ALA A 145 -14.64 5.66 -1.21
CA ALA A 145 -15.32 4.37 -1.18
C ALA A 145 -14.41 3.22 -1.65
N THR A 146 -13.68 3.43 -2.76
CA THR A 146 -12.73 2.44 -3.32
C THR A 146 -11.63 2.08 -2.33
N CYS A 147 -11.11 3.08 -1.61
CA CYS A 147 -9.90 2.95 -0.80
C CYS A 147 -10.14 2.90 0.73
N SER A 148 -11.40 2.85 1.19
CA SER A 148 -11.71 2.64 2.62
C SER A 148 -12.02 1.19 2.97
N GLY A 149 -11.93 0.26 2.00
CA GLY A 149 -12.36 -1.13 2.17
C GLY A 149 -13.88 -1.30 2.27
N ASP A 150 -14.66 -0.21 2.36
CA ASP A 150 -16.13 -0.24 2.43
C ASP A 150 -16.80 -0.43 1.07
N ALA A 151 -16.06 -0.38 -0.05
CA ALA A 151 -16.60 -0.62 -1.39
C ALA A 151 -17.21 -2.03 -1.59
N GLY A 152 -17.08 -2.89 -0.58
CA GLY A 152 -17.72 -4.18 -0.52
C GLY A 152 -16.67 -5.24 -0.30
N ALA A 153 -16.82 -5.98 0.80
CA ALA A 153 -16.35 -7.35 0.91
C ALA A 153 -16.41 -8.01 -0.48
N HIS A 154 -15.25 -8.15 -1.11
CA HIS A 154 -15.12 -8.94 -2.33
C HIS A 154 -15.36 -10.38 -1.91
N ASP A 155 -16.59 -10.85 -2.09
CA ASP A 155 -16.94 -12.27 -2.19
C ASP A 155 -16.02 -12.88 -3.27
N HIS A 156 -14.90 -13.45 -2.85
CA HIS A 156 -14.01 -14.28 -3.66
C HIS A 156 -14.09 -15.74 -3.22
#